data_AF-A0A7J9HGQ9-F1
#
_entry.id   AF-A0A7J9HGQ9-F1
#
_cell.length_a   1.000
_cell.length_b   1.000
_cell.length_c   1.000
_cell.angle_alpha   90.00
_cell.angle_beta   90.00
_cell.angle_gamma   90.00
#
_symmetry.space_group_name_H-M   'P 1'
#
loop_
_entity.id
_entity.type
_entity.pdbx_description
1 polymer ?
#
loop_
_entity_poly.entity_id
_entity_poly.type
_entity_poly.pdbx_seq_one_letter_code
_entity_poly.pdbx_strand_id
1 'polypeptide(L)'
;MLKKAKRKYQKIEEVVEDWLLKAEKACKMHTLCKEMYEKTRVITQLIETSKFDQVGHHVAVPCLEFFPPMYVTVSKFSTFALNEIIEALKDFINMIWVWGIKRVGKTTLVHAAGNKIKESQLFNDVAMAIVSETLDVGEIQDTIADSLDIKFERRN
;
A
#
# COMPACT_ATOMS: atom_id res chain seq x y z
N MET A 1 33.69 15.71 -32.69
CA MET A 1 32.24 15.41 -32.77
C MET A 1 31.89 13.97 -32.33
N LEU A 2 32.70 12.96 -32.65
CA LEU A 2 32.50 11.54 -32.30
C LEU A 2 32.26 11.24 -30.79
N LYS A 3 32.93 11.94 -29.87
CA LYS A 3 32.75 11.75 -28.41
C LYS A 3 31.36 12.13 -27.87
N LYS A 4 30.64 13.04 -28.53
CA LYS A 4 29.26 13.41 -28.15
C LYS A 4 28.26 12.36 -28.65
N ALA A 5 28.44 11.85 -29.87
CA ALA A 5 27.61 10.80 -30.43
C ALA A 5 27.71 9.49 -29.62
N LYS A 6 28.93 9.09 -29.23
CA LYS A 6 29.15 7.88 -28.41
C LYS A 6 28.46 7.97 -27.03
N ARG A 7 28.53 9.13 -26.37
CA ARG A 7 27.83 9.36 -25.09
C ARG A 7 26.31 9.33 -25.22
N LYS A 8 25.77 9.84 -26.32
CA LYS A 8 24.32 9.80 -26.58
C LYS A 8 23.83 8.36 -26.79
N TYR A 9 24.59 7.55 -27.52
CA TYR A 9 24.29 6.11 -27.71
C TYR A 9 24.33 5.34 -26.39
N GLN A 10 25.38 5.55 -25.59
CA GLN A 10 25.54 4.86 -24.31
C GLN A 10 24.40 5.17 -23.32
N LYS A 11 23.93 6.42 -23.31
CA LYS A 11 22.79 6.83 -22.47
C LYS A 11 21.46 6.23 -22.94
N ILE A 12 21.31 5.93 -24.23
CA ILE A 12 20.12 5.25 -24.78
C ILE A 12 20.16 3.76 -24.38
N GLU A 13 21.33 3.13 -24.47
CA GLU A 13 21.51 1.71 -24.11
C GLU A 13 21.17 1.45 -22.63
N GLU A 14 21.63 2.31 -21.71
CA GLU A 14 21.30 2.20 -20.28
C GLU A 14 19.79 2.32 -20.00
N VAL A 15 19.11 3.23 -20.70
CA VAL A 15 17.65 3.40 -20.57
C VAL A 15 16.89 2.20 -21.13
N VAL A 16 17.36 1.61 -22.23
CA VAL A 16 16.76 0.40 -22.83
C VAL A 16 16.93 -0.79 -21.90
N GLU A 17 18.10 -1.00 -21.29
CA GLU A 17 18.36 -2.08 -20.34
C GLU A 17 17.52 -1.96 -19.06
N ASP A 18 17.37 -0.75 -18.50
CA ASP A 18 16.45 -0.51 -17.37
C ASP A 18 15.00 -0.85 -17.74
N TRP A 19 14.57 -0.50 -18.95
CA TRP A 19 13.23 -0.79 -19.44
C TRP A 19 13.00 -2.29 -19.61
N LEU A 20 13.97 -3.03 -20.17
CA LEU A 20 13.95 -4.48 -20.29
C LEU A 20 13.86 -5.16 -18.93
N LEU A 21 14.67 -4.73 -17.96
CA LEU A 21 14.66 -5.29 -16.60
C LEU A 21 13.31 -5.06 -15.89
N LYS A 22 12.70 -3.88 -16.07
CA LYS A 22 11.36 -3.58 -15.53
C LYS A 22 10.29 -4.43 -16.19
N ALA A 23 10.34 -4.59 -17.51
CA ALA A 23 9.39 -5.43 -18.25
C ALA A 23 9.47 -6.90 -17.82
N GLU A 24 10.66 -7.45 -17.62
CA GLU A 24 10.82 -8.83 -17.14
C GLU A 24 10.24 -9.03 -15.73
N LYS A 25 10.48 -8.09 -14.82
CA LYS A 25 9.91 -8.15 -13.45
C LYS A 25 8.39 -8.11 -13.50
N ALA A 26 7.81 -7.24 -14.33
CA ALA A 26 6.36 -7.15 -14.51
C ALA A 26 5.77 -8.45 -15.09
N CYS A 27 6.42 -9.06 -16.09
CA CYS A 27 6.01 -10.35 -16.64
C CYS A 27 6.06 -11.47 -15.60
N LYS A 28 7.13 -11.55 -14.80
CA LYS A 28 7.24 -12.54 -13.72
C LYS A 28 6.12 -12.35 -12.67
N MET A 29 5.84 -11.11 -12.30
CA MET A 29 4.75 -10.78 -11.37
C MET A 29 3.38 -11.19 -11.92
N HIS A 30 3.10 -10.90 -13.19
CA HIS A 30 1.85 -11.27 -13.84
C HIS A 30 1.61 -12.79 -13.82
N THR A 31 2.64 -13.60 -14.12
CA THR A 31 2.55 -15.06 -14.07
C THR A 31 2.24 -15.57 -12.66
N LEU A 32 2.92 -15.05 -11.64
CA LEU A 32 2.68 -15.42 -10.24
C LEU A 32 1.26 -15.05 -9.79
N CYS A 33 0.79 -13.84 -10.13
CA CYS A 33 -0.58 -13.41 -9.84
C CYS A 33 -1.62 -14.32 -10.51
N LYS A 34 -1.38 -14.74 -11.75
CA LYS A 34 -2.25 -15.67 -12.48
C LYS A 34 -2.33 -17.03 -11.79
N GLU A 35 -1.20 -17.60 -11.37
CA GLU A 35 -1.17 -18.88 -10.64
C GLU A 35 -1.87 -18.80 -9.28
N MET A 36 -1.65 -17.71 -8.54
CA MET A 36 -2.33 -17.49 -7.26
C MET A 36 -3.83 -17.36 -7.45
N TYR A 37 -4.28 -16.67 -8.50
CA TYR A 37 -5.69 -16.52 -8.81
C TYR A 37 -6.35 -17.87 -9.11
N GLU A 38 -5.71 -18.72 -9.91
CA GLU A 38 -6.25 -20.07 -10.19
C GLU A 38 -6.32 -20.94 -8.94
N LYS A 39 -5.27 -20.96 -8.11
CA LYS A 39 -5.28 -21.71 -6.84
C LYS A 39 -6.37 -21.21 -5.90
N THR A 40 -6.56 -19.89 -5.82
CA THR A 40 -7.63 -19.29 -5.00
C THR A 40 -9.00 -19.67 -5.54
N ARG A 41 -9.20 -19.64 -6.86
CA ARG A 41 -10.45 -20.07 -7.50
C ARG A 41 -10.80 -21.51 -7.15
N VAL A 42 -9.83 -22.42 -7.21
CA VAL A 42 -10.02 -23.83 -6.85
C VAL A 42 -10.38 -23.97 -5.37
N ILE A 43 -9.70 -23.25 -4.46
CA ILE A 43 -10.01 -23.27 -3.02
C ILE A 43 -11.43 -22.75 -2.77
N THR A 44 -11.84 -21.64 -3.38
CA THR A 44 -13.18 -21.09 -3.23
C THR A 44 -14.25 -22.06 -3.71
N GLN A 45 -14.06 -22.68 -4.89
CA GLN A 45 -14.97 -23.70 -5.40
C GLN A 45 -15.07 -24.91 -4.47
N LEU A 46 -13.94 -25.36 -3.90
CA LEU A 46 -13.93 -26.45 -2.92
C LEU A 46 -14.70 -26.05 -1.66
N ILE A 47 -14.51 -24.84 -1.12
CA ILE A 47 -15.25 -24.36 0.06
C ILE A 47 -16.76 -24.29 -0.24
N GLU A 48 -17.16 -23.80 -1.41
CA GLU A 48 -18.56 -23.67 -1.79
C GLU A 48 -19.24 -25.02 -2.04
N THR A 49 -18.51 -25.99 -2.61
CA THR A 49 -19.05 -27.32 -2.93
C THR A 49 -18.98 -28.31 -1.79
N SER A 50 -18.18 -28.04 -0.76
CA SER A 50 -17.93 -28.98 0.33
C SER A 50 -18.61 -28.56 1.63
N LYS A 51 -19.30 -29.51 2.28
CA LYS A 51 -19.79 -29.36 3.66
C LYS A 51 -18.71 -29.85 4.62
N PHE A 52 -17.69 -29.04 4.88
CA PHE A 52 -16.71 -29.38 5.91
C PHE A 52 -17.18 -28.84 7.26
N ASP A 53 -17.54 -29.73 8.18
CA ASP A 53 -18.02 -29.36 9.52
C ASP A 53 -16.91 -28.72 10.38
N GLN A 54 -15.65 -29.10 10.14
CA GLN A 54 -14.48 -28.50 10.81
C GLN A 54 -13.18 -28.81 10.06
N VAL A 55 -12.47 -27.78 9.59
CA VAL A 55 -11.11 -27.90 9.02
C VAL A 55 -10.10 -27.28 10.00
N GLY A 56 -9.84 -27.98 11.11
CA GLY A 56 -8.82 -27.61 12.11
C GLY A 56 -9.36 -27.20 13.48
N HIS A 57 -8.52 -27.34 14.51
CA HIS A 57 -8.79 -26.87 15.87
C HIS A 57 -8.31 -25.42 16.02
N HIS A 58 -9.24 -24.49 16.29
CA HIS A 58 -8.89 -23.17 16.77
C HIS A 58 -8.32 -23.28 18.19
N VAL A 59 -7.01 -23.10 18.34
CA VAL A 59 -6.43 -22.72 19.63
C VAL A 59 -6.67 -21.23 19.77
N ALA A 60 -7.41 -20.83 20.81
CA ALA A 60 -7.54 -19.42 21.18
C ALA A 60 -6.16 -18.90 21.59
N VAL A 61 -5.59 -18.01 20.79
CA VAL A 61 -4.41 -17.24 21.19
C VAL A 61 -4.93 -16.17 22.16
N PRO A 62 -4.56 -16.21 23.45
CA PRO A 62 -5.06 -15.23 24.41
C PRO A 62 -4.58 -13.84 24.02
N CYS A 63 -5.51 -12.89 23.99
CA CYS A 63 -5.31 -11.46 24.17
C CYS A 63 -4.10 -10.86 23.41
N LEU A 64 -4.34 -10.34 22.20
CA LEU A 64 -3.40 -9.38 21.60
C LEU A 64 -3.57 -8.05 22.33
N GLU A 65 -3.02 -7.98 23.54
CA GLU A 65 -2.69 -6.74 24.20
C GLU A 65 -1.82 -5.90 23.26
N PHE A 66 -2.09 -4.60 23.35
CA PHE A 66 -1.57 -3.49 22.59
C PHE A 66 -0.04 -3.49 22.50
N PHE A 67 0.53 -4.24 21.56
CA PHE A 67 1.92 -4.12 21.12
C PHE A 67 1.95 -3.92 19.60
N PRO A 68 2.64 -2.88 19.09
CA PRO A 68 2.90 -2.83 17.66
C PRO A 68 3.71 -4.08 17.30
N PRO A 69 3.33 -4.85 16.27
CA PRO A 69 4.12 -6.00 15.87
C PRO A 69 5.44 -5.49 15.29
N MET A 70 6.45 -5.46 16.14
CA MET A 70 7.86 -5.26 15.77
C MET A 70 8.39 -6.50 15.05
N TYR A 71 7.66 -6.96 14.03
CA TYR A 71 8.06 -7.90 12.97
C TYR A 71 6.84 -8.21 12.08
N VAL A 72 6.09 -7.21 11.59
CA VAL A 72 5.43 -7.48 10.31
C VAL A 72 6.58 -7.77 9.36
N THR A 73 6.75 -9.02 8.92
CA THR A 73 7.65 -9.33 7.81
C THR A 73 7.12 -8.54 6.63
N VAL A 74 7.63 -7.31 6.48
CA VAL A 74 7.30 -6.43 5.38
C VAL A 74 7.82 -7.17 4.16
N SER A 75 6.91 -7.78 3.41
CA SER A 75 7.24 -8.41 2.15
C SER A 75 8.00 -7.40 1.29
N LYS A 76 8.94 -7.88 0.46
CA LYS A 76 9.61 -7.02 -0.53
C LYS A 76 8.62 -6.23 -1.39
N PHE A 77 7.40 -6.75 -1.55
CA PHE A 77 6.32 -6.07 -2.25
C PHE A 77 5.72 -4.91 -1.44
N SER A 78 5.51 -5.08 -0.13
CA SER A 78 4.97 -3.99 0.70
C SER A 78 6.00 -2.90 0.93
N THR A 79 7.31 -3.20 1.03
CA THR A 79 8.34 -2.15 1.04
C THR A 79 8.38 -1.38 -0.27
N PHE A 80 8.28 -2.06 -1.41
CA PHE A 80 8.25 -1.42 -2.72
C PHE A 80 7.05 -0.49 -2.89
N ALA A 81 5.84 -0.97 -2.57
CA ALA A 81 4.62 -0.18 -2.65
C ALA A 81 4.64 1.03 -1.69
N LEU A 82 5.21 0.88 -0.49
CA LEU A 82 5.40 2.00 0.43
C LEU A 82 6.32 3.07 -0.16
N ASN A 83 7.46 2.67 -0.74
CA ASN A 83 8.38 3.61 -1.35
C ASN A 83 7.76 4.33 -2.55
N GLU A 84 7.01 3.63 -3.41
CA GLU A 84 6.31 4.27 -4.53
C GLU A 84 5.30 5.32 -4.06
N ILE A 85 4.52 5.02 -3.01
CA ILE A 85 3.57 6.00 -2.44
C ILE A 85 4.32 7.23 -1.91
N ILE A 86 5.41 7.04 -1.16
CA ILE A 86 6.19 8.14 -0.59
C ILE A 86 6.82 9.00 -1.68
N GLU A 87 7.40 8.39 -2.72
CA GLU A 87 7.97 9.14 -3.83
C GLU A 87 6.90 9.92 -4.61
N ALA A 88 5.74 9.32 -4.86
CA ALA A 88 4.64 10.00 -5.56
C ALA A 88 4.06 11.19 -4.78
N LEU A 89 4.19 11.21 -3.45
CA LEU A 89 3.76 12.33 -2.60
C LEU A 89 4.73 13.51 -2.61
N LYS A 90 5.99 13.35 -3.06
CA LYS A 90 6.95 14.47 -3.16
C LYS A 90 6.64 15.42 -4.31
N ASP A 91 5.81 14.99 -5.26
CA ASP A 91 5.39 15.81 -6.40
C ASP A 91 4.28 16.79 -6.00
N PHE A 92 4.32 18.01 -6.56
CA PHE A 92 3.66 19.21 -6.02
C PHE A 92 2.12 19.16 -5.84
N ILE A 93 1.37 18.28 -6.52
CA ILE A 93 -0.10 18.19 -6.39
C ILE A 93 -0.62 16.78 -6.71
N ASN A 94 -0.61 15.83 -5.76
CA ASN A 94 -1.06 14.45 -6.03
C ASN A 94 -2.00 13.87 -4.95
N MET A 95 -3.21 13.53 -5.36
CA MET A 95 -4.10 12.62 -4.64
C MET A 95 -3.80 11.18 -5.09
N ILE A 96 -3.48 10.29 -4.13
CA ILE A 96 -3.16 8.89 -4.42
C ILE A 96 -4.32 7.99 -3.97
N TRP A 97 -4.86 7.21 -4.92
CA TRP A 97 -5.88 6.21 -4.63
C TRP A 97 -5.26 4.82 -4.50
N VAL A 98 -5.39 4.19 -3.32
CA VAL A 98 -4.96 2.80 -3.09
C VAL A 98 -6.18 1.89 -3.15
N TRP A 99 -6.30 1.06 -4.20
CA TRP A 99 -7.46 0.19 -4.44
C TRP A 99 -7.05 -1.29 -4.63
N GLY A 100 -7.99 -2.23 -4.51
CA GLY A 100 -7.75 -3.66 -4.75
C GLY A 100 -8.62 -4.61 -3.92
N ILE A 101 -8.21 -5.88 -3.81
CA ILE A 101 -8.95 -6.96 -3.11
C ILE A 101 -9.15 -6.68 -1.61
N LYS A 102 -10.33 -6.98 -1.06
CA LYS A 102 -10.63 -6.85 0.39
C LYS A 102 -9.60 -7.66 1.22
N ARG A 103 -9.26 -7.18 2.44
CA ARG A 103 -8.32 -7.82 3.37
C ARG A 103 -6.85 -7.93 2.94
N VAL A 104 -6.43 -7.37 1.81
CA VAL A 104 -5.00 -7.37 1.39
C VAL A 104 -4.11 -6.42 2.22
N GLY A 105 -4.66 -5.69 3.20
CA GLY A 105 -3.89 -4.77 4.04
C GLY A 105 -3.67 -3.38 3.44
N LYS A 106 -4.55 -2.91 2.55
CA LYS A 106 -4.48 -1.54 1.99
C LYS A 106 -4.43 -0.46 3.07
N THR A 107 -5.34 -0.53 4.03
CA THR A 107 -5.38 0.42 5.15
C THR A 107 -4.08 0.35 5.96
N THR A 108 -3.54 -0.85 6.17
CA THR A 108 -2.24 -1.06 6.81
C THR A 108 -1.09 -0.41 6.04
N LEU A 109 -1.11 -0.48 4.70
CA LEU A 109 -0.12 0.16 3.84
C LEU A 109 -0.17 1.69 3.96
N VAL A 110 -1.38 2.27 3.92
CA VAL A 110 -1.57 3.73 4.09
C VAL A 110 -1.12 4.19 5.48
N HIS A 111 -1.41 3.43 6.53
CA HIS A 111 -0.91 3.72 7.88
C HIS A 111 0.62 3.71 7.94
N ALA A 112 1.26 2.68 7.38
CA ALA A 112 2.71 2.60 7.35
C ALA A 112 3.36 3.73 6.54
N ALA A 113 2.76 4.13 5.42
CA ALA A 113 3.21 5.29 4.65
C ALA A 113 3.09 6.59 5.45
N GLY A 114 1.92 6.85 6.05
CA GLY A 114 1.69 8.03 6.89
C GLY A 114 2.67 8.15 8.06
N ASN A 115 2.91 7.04 8.76
CA ASN A 115 3.91 6.99 9.83
C ASN A 115 5.32 7.31 9.31
N LYS A 116 5.70 6.71 8.17
CA LYS A 116 7.03 6.93 7.60
C LYS A 116 7.23 8.38 7.16
N ILE A 117 6.20 9.00 6.60
CA ILE A 117 6.20 10.41 6.20
C ILE A 117 6.35 11.32 7.43
N LYS A 118 5.64 11.01 8.52
CA LYS A 118 5.76 11.74 9.80
C LYS A 118 7.15 11.61 10.40
N GLU A 119 7.72 10.41 10.42
CA GLU A 119 9.10 10.16 10.90
C GLU A 119 10.17 10.88 10.05
N SER A 120 9.98 10.93 8.74
CA SER A 120 10.92 11.55 7.81
C SER A 120 10.71 13.06 7.64
N GLN A 121 9.69 13.63 8.29
CA GLN A 121 9.34 15.05 8.23
C GLN A 121 9.24 15.57 6.78
N LEU A 122 8.72 14.73 5.88
CA LEU A 122 8.54 15.08 4.46
C LEU A 122 7.51 16.19 4.26
N PHE A 123 6.56 16.32 5.19
CA PHE A 123 5.58 17.40 5.27
C PHE A 123 5.63 18.01 6.67
N ASN A 124 5.24 19.29 6.77
CA ASN A 124 5.13 19.98 8.05
C ASN A 124 4.14 19.25 8.97
N ASP A 125 2.99 18.88 8.40
CA ASP A 125 1.89 18.27 9.13
C ASP A 125 1.32 17.08 8.33
N VAL A 126 0.90 16.04 9.06
CA VAL A 126 0.30 14.83 8.49
C VAL A 126 -0.90 14.45 9.35
N ALA A 127 -2.09 14.51 8.76
CA ALA A 127 -3.33 14.06 9.39
C ALA A 127 -3.77 12.71 8.79
N MET A 128 -4.31 11.85 9.64
CA MET A 128 -4.86 10.56 9.22
C MET A 128 -6.26 10.36 9.79
N ALA A 129 -7.24 10.18 8.91
CA ALA A 129 -8.63 9.95 9.28
C ALA A 129 -9.14 8.64 8.65
N ILE A 130 -9.99 7.94 9.38
CA ILE A 130 -10.69 6.75 8.87
C ILE A 130 -12.05 7.20 8.37
N VAL A 131 -12.34 6.94 7.10
CA VAL A 131 -13.66 7.18 6.51
C VAL A 131 -14.39 5.85 6.49
N SER A 132 -15.46 5.74 7.28
CA SER A 132 -16.31 4.54 7.31
C SER A 132 -17.42 4.62 6.25
N GLU A 133 -18.09 3.49 5.99
CA GLU A 133 -19.22 3.43 5.05
C GLU A 133 -20.37 4.35 5.50
N THR A 134 -20.62 4.39 6.81
CA THR A 134 -21.49 5.38 7.44
C THR A 134 -20.72 6.70 7.56
N LEU A 135 -20.91 7.56 6.57
CA LEU A 135 -20.21 8.83 6.51
C LEU A 135 -20.70 9.78 7.62
N ASP A 136 -19.86 9.99 8.64
CA ASP A 136 -19.99 11.09 9.59
C ASP A 136 -18.94 12.16 9.24
N VAL A 137 -19.38 13.19 8.53
CA VAL A 137 -18.50 14.29 8.11
C VAL A 137 -17.98 15.08 9.31
N GLY A 138 -18.79 15.19 10.39
CA GLY A 138 -18.40 15.91 11.60
C GLY A 138 -17.24 15.22 12.29
N GLU A 139 -17.36 13.91 12.53
CA GLU A 139 -16.31 13.11 13.16
C GLU A 139 -15.00 13.11 12.35
N ILE A 140 -15.09 13.04 11.02
CA ILE A 140 -13.92 13.12 10.14
C ILE A 140 -13.26 14.51 10.22
N GLN A 141 -14.06 15.59 10.20
CA GLN A 141 -13.55 16.94 10.32
C GLN A 141 -12.87 17.15 11.68
N ASP A 142 -13.52 16.77 12.77
CA ASP A 142 -12.98 16.88 14.12
C ASP A 142 -11.66 16.10 14.25
N THR A 143 -11.59 14.87 13.73
CA THR A 143 -10.36 14.06 13.72
C THR A 143 -9.21 14.75 12.97
N ILE A 144 -9.49 15.38 11.84
CA ILE A 144 -8.48 16.12 11.06
C ILE A 144 -8.09 17.41 11.77
N ALA A 145 -9.05 18.13 12.37
CA ALA A 145 -8.80 19.35 13.15
C ALA A 145 -7.87 19.06 14.33
N ASP A 146 -8.20 18.04 15.13
CA ASP A 146 -7.41 17.63 16.29
C ASP A 146 -6.00 17.20 15.86
N SER A 147 -5.87 16.52 14.72
CA SER A 147 -4.57 16.09 14.19
C SER A 147 -3.69 17.25 13.72
N LEU A 148 -4.28 18.37 13.30
CA LEU A 148 -3.58 19.54 12.76
C LEU A 148 -3.57 20.74 13.72
N ASP A 149 -4.14 20.59 14.92
CA ASP A 149 -4.38 21.69 15.88
C ASP A 149 -5.15 22.88 15.27
N ILE A 150 -6.13 22.59 14.42
CA ILE A 150 -6.97 23.60 13.75
C ILE A 150 -8.33 23.65 14.42
N LYS A 151 -8.85 24.85 14.67
CA LYS A 151 -10.22 25.06 15.14
C LYS A 151 -11.12 25.43 13.97
N PHE A 152 -12.16 24.64 13.73
CA PHE A 152 -13.23 25.03 12.82
C PHE A 152 -14.19 25.99 13.52
N GLU A 153 -14.37 27.18 12.96
CA GLU A 153 -15.47 28.06 13.37
C GLU A 153 -16.79 27.43 12.92
N ARG A 154 -17.73 27.20 13.85
CA ARG A 154 -19.08 26.77 13.48
C ARG A 154 -19.70 27.87 12.62
N ARG A 155 -19.99 27.55 11.36
CA ARG A 155 -20.95 28.34 10.59
C ARG A 155 -22.34 28.08 11.17
N ASN A 156 -22.87 29.08 11.87
CA ASN A 156 -24.29 29.18 12.21
C ASN A 156 -25.14 29.35 10.95
#